data_AF-A0A061QTF1-F1
#
_entry.id   AF-A0A061QTF1-F1
#
_cell.length_a   1.000
_cell.length_b   1.000
_cell.length_c   1.000
_cell.angle_alpha   90.00
_cell.angle_beta   90.00
_cell.angle_gamma   90.00
#
_symmetry.space_group_name_H-M   'P 1'
#
loop_
_entity.id
_entity.type
_entity.pdbx_description
1 polymer ?
#
loop_
_entity_poly.entity_id
_entity_poly.type
_entity_poly.pdbx_seq_one_letter_code
_entity_poly.pdbx_strand_id
1 'polypeptide(L)'
;MGQVLWVCAGGWKCCGCVLVAGTGTIAFARSRSGKSARSAGWGPLFLDAGSGYDIAQRTLAAVARAADGRGPATALSGAVARHLGLGDTAALMGWAYGQEGWAAIAALAPLALEAAGAGDAVARKLVAEAAAGLLTSASAAAKAAGLLDSGEPFPLVLSGSLLSRESSLCAAVVEGIHKQMPLASVIFPSVDAAIGAALLAIANRDDLGP
;
A
#
# COMPACT_ATOMS: atom_id res chain seq x y z
N MET A 1 3.90 18.18 23.37
CA MET A 1 2.66 18.35 22.59
C MET A 1 2.98 18.98 21.22
N GLY A 2 3.94 18.41 20.47
CA GLY A 2 4.71 19.18 19.47
C GLY A 2 5.07 18.43 18.18
N GLN A 3 4.25 17.50 17.69
CA GLN A 3 4.47 16.87 16.37
C GLN A 3 3.17 16.56 15.57
N VAL A 4 2.02 17.12 15.98
CA VAL A 4 0.70 16.72 15.43
C VAL A 4 0.18 17.66 14.34
N LEU A 5 1.00 18.61 13.86
CA LEU A 5 0.57 19.70 13.00
C LEU A 5 1.43 19.83 11.74
N TRP A 6 1.56 18.77 10.94
CA TRP A 6 2.35 18.84 9.69
C TRP A 6 1.64 18.33 8.45
N VAL A 7 0.54 17.59 8.57
CA VAL A 7 -0.23 17.13 7.40
C VAL A 7 -1.48 17.98 7.14
N CYS A 8 -2.03 18.71 8.14
CA CYS A 8 -3.25 19.52 7.91
C CYS A 8 -3.41 20.85 8.68
N ALA A 9 -2.41 21.37 9.41
CA ALA A 9 -2.48 22.76 9.90
C ALA A 9 -1.08 23.32 10.12
N GLY A 10 -0.79 24.54 9.63
CA GLY A 10 0.44 25.28 9.96
C GLY A 10 1.69 25.00 9.12
N GLY A 11 1.78 25.60 7.92
CA GLY A 11 3.07 26.07 7.40
C GLY A 11 3.58 25.50 6.07
N TRP A 12 3.01 24.42 5.54
CA TRP A 12 3.24 23.99 4.15
C TRP A 12 1.92 24.12 3.39
N LYS A 13 1.87 25.03 2.42
CA LYS A 13 0.73 25.18 1.50
C LYS A 13 0.47 23.83 0.79
N CYS A 14 -0.44 23.00 1.29
CA CYS A 14 -1.07 21.83 0.65
C CYS A 14 -0.22 21.03 -0.37
N CYS A 15 1.07 20.79 -0.11
CA CYS A 15 1.98 20.15 -1.06
C CYS A 15 2.72 18.95 -0.47
N GLY A 16 2.86 17.89 -1.26
CA GLY A 16 3.43 16.62 -0.86
C GLY A 16 2.79 15.45 -1.59
N CYS A 17 3.19 14.24 -1.21
CA CYS A 17 2.64 12.99 -1.71
C CYS A 17 2.07 12.18 -0.55
N VAL A 18 0.96 11.48 -0.77
CA VAL A 18 0.43 10.46 0.14
C VAL A 18 0.35 9.15 -0.62
N LEU A 19 0.84 8.08 0.00
CA LEU A 19 0.73 6.71 -0.46
C LEU A 19 -0.06 5.92 0.58
N VAL A 20 -1.19 5.34 0.17
CA VAL A 20 -2.06 4.54 1.02
C VAL A 20 -2.04 3.11 0.51
N ALA A 21 -1.81 2.13 1.39
CA ALA A 21 -1.96 0.72 1.09
C ALA A 21 -2.69 -0.03 2.23
N GLY A 22 -3.81 -0.64 1.88
CA GLY A 22 -4.65 -1.50 2.72
C GLY A 22 -5.29 -2.56 1.84
N THR A 23 -6.61 -2.74 1.88
CA THR A 23 -7.32 -3.60 0.90
C THR A 23 -7.00 -3.20 -0.55
N GLY A 24 -7.00 -1.90 -0.82
CA GLY A 24 -6.59 -1.29 -2.09
C GLY A 24 -5.29 -0.49 -1.95
N THR A 25 -4.92 0.24 -3.01
CA THR A 25 -3.79 1.18 -2.99
C THR A 25 -4.14 2.44 -3.76
N ILE A 26 -3.63 3.57 -3.30
CA ILE A 26 -3.72 4.86 -4.00
C ILE A 26 -2.52 5.73 -3.65
N ALA A 27 -1.99 6.42 -4.66
CA ALA A 27 -1.04 7.51 -4.48
C ALA A 27 -1.66 8.82 -4.97
N PHE A 28 -1.52 9.88 -4.18
CA PHE A 28 -1.95 11.23 -4.56
C PHE A 28 -0.85 12.24 -4.23
N ALA A 29 -0.62 13.18 -5.13
CA ALA A 29 0.40 14.20 -4.96
C ALA A 29 -0.14 15.58 -5.36
N ARG A 30 0.37 16.62 -4.69
CA ARG A 30 0.09 18.02 -5.00
C ARG A 30 1.36 18.86 -4.84
N SER A 31 1.66 19.73 -5.79
CA SER A 31 2.79 20.67 -5.69
C SER A 31 2.37 22.01 -5.11
N ARG A 32 3.35 22.86 -4.76
CA ARG A 32 3.12 24.22 -4.23
C ARG A 32 2.33 25.11 -5.19
N SER A 33 2.42 24.87 -6.49
CA SER A 33 1.66 25.59 -7.52
C SER A 33 0.19 25.13 -7.61
N GLY A 34 -0.20 24.12 -6.84
CA GLY A 34 -1.55 23.57 -6.84
C GLY A 34 -1.77 22.43 -7.83
N LYS A 35 -0.81 22.12 -8.71
CA LYS A 35 -0.91 20.97 -9.63
C LYS A 35 -1.01 19.68 -8.82
N SER A 36 -2.03 18.87 -9.10
CA SER A 36 -2.24 17.58 -8.43
C SER A 36 -2.28 16.43 -9.43
N ALA A 37 -1.96 15.24 -8.94
CA ALA A 37 -2.01 14.01 -9.70
C ALA A 37 -2.32 12.81 -8.81
N ARG A 38 -2.90 11.78 -9.40
CA ARG A 38 -3.24 10.50 -8.76
C ARG A 38 -2.67 9.35 -9.57
N SER A 39 -2.24 8.30 -8.89
CA SER A 39 -1.86 7.01 -9.47
C SER A 39 -2.43 5.87 -8.63
N ALA A 40 -2.73 4.74 -9.26
CA ALA A 40 -3.53 3.64 -8.67
C ALA A 40 -4.92 4.11 -8.18
N GLY A 41 -5.60 3.26 -7.41
CA GLY A 41 -6.93 3.52 -6.87
C GLY A 41 -8.02 3.32 -7.93
N TRP A 42 -7.80 2.43 -8.88
CA TRP A 42 -8.80 2.01 -9.88
C TRP A 42 -9.67 0.87 -9.36
N GLY A 43 -9.26 0.28 -8.23
CA GLY A 43 -9.98 -0.78 -7.56
C GLY A 43 -9.49 -2.17 -7.95
N PRO A 44 -10.02 -3.21 -7.30
CA PRO A 44 -9.44 -4.56 -7.32
C PRO A 44 -9.41 -5.23 -8.71
N LEU A 45 -10.32 -4.86 -9.61
CA LEU A 45 -10.35 -5.40 -10.98
C LEU A 45 -9.15 -4.98 -11.83
N PHE A 46 -8.63 -3.77 -11.60
CA PHE A 46 -7.47 -3.24 -12.32
C PHE A 46 -6.14 -3.59 -11.64
N LEU A 47 -6.18 -4.37 -10.55
CA LEU A 47 -5.05 -4.83 -9.77
C LEU A 47 -4.09 -3.70 -9.41
N ASP A 48 -4.46 -2.90 -8.41
CA ASP A 48 -3.56 -1.91 -7.83
C ASP A 48 -2.36 -2.65 -7.17
N ALA A 49 -1.23 -2.70 -7.87
CA ALA A 49 -0.06 -3.47 -7.46
C ALA A 49 0.44 -3.03 -6.07
N GLY A 50 0.65 -4.02 -5.20
CA GLY A 50 1.04 -3.81 -3.81
C GLY A 50 -0.12 -3.54 -2.83
N SER A 51 -1.37 -3.53 -3.31
CA SER A 51 -2.54 -3.61 -2.43
C SER A 51 -2.65 -4.97 -1.74
N GLY A 52 -3.41 -5.01 -0.66
CA GLY A 52 -3.70 -6.25 0.07
C GLY A 52 -4.43 -7.27 -0.81
N TYR A 53 -5.34 -6.80 -1.66
CA TYR A 53 -5.99 -7.68 -2.64
C TYR A 53 -4.99 -8.28 -3.64
N ASP A 54 -4.07 -7.48 -4.18
CA ASP A 54 -3.02 -7.96 -5.10
C ASP A 54 -2.10 -8.98 -4.41
N ILE A 55 -1.59 -8.67 -3.22
CA ILE A 55 -0.74 -9.58 -2.44
C ILE A 55 -1.47 -10.90 -2.15
N ALA A 56 -2.72 -10.83 -1.73
CA ALA A 56 -3.53 -12.01 -1.45
C ALA A 56 -3.79 -12.85 -2.71
N GLN A 57 -4.15 -12.23 -3.84
CA GLN A 57 -4.38 -12.94 -5.08
C GLN A 57 -3.11 -13.67 -5.56
N ARG A 58 -1.95 -13.00 -5.49
CA ARG A 58 -0.67 -13.64 -5.84
C ARG A 58 -0.29 -14.75 -4.87
N THR A 59 -0.66 -14.62 -3.59
CA THR A 59 -0.49 -15.67 -2.58
C THR A 59 -1.30 -16.91 -2.94
N LEU A 60 -2.60 -16.74 -3.24
CA LEU A 60 -3.46 -17.84 -3.69
C LEU A 60 -2.92 -18.50 -4.97
N ALA A 61 -2.47 -17.69 -5.93
CA ALA A 61 -1.87 -18.19 -7.16
C ALA A 61 -0.55 -18.94 -6.93
N ALA A 62 0.25 -18.53 -5.94
CA ALA A 62 1.47 -19.23 -5.54
C ALA A 62 1.16 -20.58 -4.91
N VAL A 63 0.17 -20.64 -4.01
CA VAL A 63 -0.31 -21.90 -3.41
C VAL A 63 -0.82 -22.86 -4.48
N ALA A 64 -1.64 -22.38 -5.43
CA ALA A 64 -2.13 -23.20 -6.54
C ALA A 64 -0.99 -23.74 -7.41
N ARG A 65 -0.01 -22.90 -7.76
CA ARG A 65 1.17 -23.34 -8.54
C ARG A 65 1.99 -24.40 -7.79
N ALA A 66 2.17 -24.25 -6.48
CA ALA A 66 2.89 -25.22 -5.67
C ALA A 66 2.15 -26.57 -5.60
N ALA A 67 0.81 -26.54 -5.43
CA ALA A 67 -0.03 -27.75 -5.42
C ALA A 67 0.02 -28.51 -6.75
N ASP A 68 0.05 -27.79 -7.88
CA ASP A 68 0.15 -28.39 -9.21
C ASP A 68 1.58 -28.83 -9.60
N GLY A 69 2.59 -28.54 -8.77
CA GLY A 69 4.00 -28.73 -9.13
C GLY A 69 4.53 -27.77 -10.21
N ARG A 70 3.78 -26.70 -10.53
CA ARG A 70 4.15 -25.65 -11.51
C ARG A 70 4.96 -24.51 -10.88
N GLY A 71 5.14 -24.54 -9.57
CA GLY A 71 5.92 -23.58 -8.82
C GLY A 71 6.69 -24.25 -7.68
N PRO A 72 7.64 -23.54 -7.07
CA PRO A 72 8.37 -24.06 -5.92
C PRO A 72 7.42 -24.33 -4.74
N ALA A 73 7.82 -25.27 -3.88
CA ALA A 73 7.17 -25.46 -2.58
C ALA A 73 7.28 -24.18 -1.74
N THR A 74 6.24 -23.89 -0.95
CA THR A 74 6.16 -22.68 -0.12
C THR A 74 5.40 -22.94 1.17
N ALA A 75 5.80 -22.27 2.24
CA ALA A 75 5.10 -22.27 3.52
C ALA A 75 3.70 -21.65 3.42
N LEU A 76 3.42 -20.87 2.37
CA LEU A 76 2.12 -20.26 2.13
C LEU A 76 0.99 -21.30 2.00
N SER A 77 1.26 -22.48 1.45
CA SER A 77 0.24 -23.53 1.29
C SER A 77 -0.34 -23.96 2.64
N GLY A 78 0.54 -24.24 3.61
CA GLY A 78 0.12 -24.59 4.96
C GLY A 78 -0.39 -23.40 5.78
N ALA A 79 0.10 -22.20 5.53
CA ALA A 79 -0.38 -20.98 6.20
C ALA A 79 -1.83 -20.66 5.79
N VAL A 80 -2.12 -20.66 4.49
CA VAL A 80 -3.46 -20.38 3.94
C VAL A 80 -4.46 -21.45 4.38
N ALA A 81 -4.10 -22.74 4.25
CA ALA A 81 -5.00 -23.83 4.66
C ALA A 81 -5.37 -23.74 6.15
N ARG A 82 -4.38 -23.50 7.03
CA ARG A 82 -4.64 -23.33 8.48
C ARG A 82 -5.46 -22.09 8.79
N HIS A 83 -5.16 -20.96 8.16
CA HIS A 83 -5.88 -19.71 8.38
C HIS A 83 -7.36 -19.83 8.00
N LEU A 84 -7.65 -20.57 6.93
CA LEU A 84 -9.01 -20.77 6.42
C LEU A 84 -9.71 -22.01 6.99
N GLY A 85 -9.04 -22.80 7.83
CA GLY A 85 -9.58 -24.06 8.36
C GLY A 85 -9.85 -25.12 7.29
N LEU A 86 -9.11 -25.10 6.19
CA LEU A 86 -9.27 -26.04 5.08
C LEU A 86 -8.42 -27.29 5.32
N GLY A 87 -9.00 -28.47 5.00
CA GLY A 87 -8.29 -29.75 5.11
C GLY A 87 -7.20 -29.95 4.07
N ASP A 88 -7.35 -29.34 2.89
CA ASP A 88 -6.36 -29.36 1.81
C ASP A 88 -6.48 -28.13 0.88
N THR A 89 -5.59 -28.07 -0.12
CA THR A 89 -5.58 -27.02 -1.14
C THR A 89 -6.69 -27.16 -2.18
N ALA A 90 -7.37 -28.32 -2.28
CA ALA A 90 -8.46 -28.52 -3.23
C ALA A 90 -9.72 -27.71 -2.81
N ALA A 91 -9.93 -27.55 -1.50
CA ALA A 91 -11.01 -26.70 -0.98
C ALA A 91 -10.76 -25.18 -1.18
N LEU A 92 -9.54 -24.77 -1.53
CA LEU A 92 -9.16 -23.37 -1.68
C LEU A 92 -9.91 -22.68 -2.82
N MET A 93 -10.15 -23.40 -3.93
CA MET A 93 -10.89 -22.87 -5.07
C MET A 93 -12.34 -22.54 -4.66
N GLY A 94 -13.01 -23.48 -3.98
CA GLY A 94 -14.38 -23.28 -3.50
C GLY A 94 -14.48 -22.10 -2.53
N TRP A 95 -13.52 -21.97 -1.60
CA TRP A 95 -13.47 -20.82 -0.70
C TRP A 95 -13.30 -19.51 -1.46
N ALA A 96 -12.34 -19.41 -2.37
CA ALA A 96 -12.00 -18.18 -3.07
C ALA A 96 -13.14 -17.66 -3.96
N TYR A 97 -13.79 -18.56 -4.70
CA TYR A 97 -14.94 -18.20 -5.55
C TYR A 97 -16.25 -18.03 -4.77
N GLY A 98 -16.31 -18.48 -3.51
CA GLY A 98 -17.45 -18.29 -2.61
C GLY A 98 -17.40 -17.00 -1.80
N GLN A 99 -16.31 -16.23 -1.84
CA GLN A 99 -16.22 -14.97 -1.09
C GLN A 99 -17.01 -13.84 -1.77
N GLU A 100 -17.82 -13.16 -0.97
CA GLU A 100 -18.45 -11.90 -1.38
C GLU A 100 -17.55 -10.72 -0.99
N GLY A 101 -16.96 -10.09 -2.01
CA GLY A 101 -16.21 -8.86 -1.86
C GLY A 101 -14.71 -9.04 -1.59
N TRP A 102 -13.98 -7.97 -1.89
CA TRP A 102 -12.52 -7.97 -2.01
C TRP A 102 -11.79 -8.01 -0.67
N ALA A 103 -12.46 -7.61 0.41
CA ALA A 103 -11.89 -7.53 1.75
C ALA A 103 -11.54 -8.91 2.31
N ALA A 104 -12.38 -9.93 2.07
CA ALA A 104 -12.13 -11.30 2.52
C ALA A 104 -10.88 -11.88 1.86
N ILE A 105 -10.69 -11.64 0.57
CA ILE A 105 -9.47 -12.04 -0.14
C ILE A 105 -8.27 -11.24 0.39
N ALA A 106 -8.36 -9.91 0.46
CA ALA A 106 -7.26 -9.06 0.91
C ALA A 106 -6.80 -9.35 2.36
N ALA A 107 -7.67 -9.92 3.19
CA ALA A 107 -7.33 -10.36 4.54
C ALA A 107 -6.26 -11.46 4.59
N LEU A 108 -5.94 -12.11 3.46
CA LEU A 108 -4.84 -13.08 3.36
C LEU A 108 -3.46 -12.43 3.17
N ALA A 109 -3.38 -11.14 2.85
CA ALA A 109 -2.11 -10.45 2.62
C ALA A 109 -1.10 -10.56 3.79
N PRO A 110 -1.51 -10.48 5.07
CA PRO A 110 -0.59 -10.66 6.21
C PRO A 110 0.16 -12.00 6.19
N LEU A 111 -0.47 -13.08 5.70
CA LEU A 111 0.19 -14.40 5.61
C LEU A 111 1.43 -14.36 4.71
N ALA A 112 1.40 -13.57 3.64
CA ALA A 112 2.56 -13.37 2.78
C ALA A 112 3.66 -12.57 3.47
N LEU A 113 3.30 -11.53 4.23
CA LEU A 113 4.26 -10.72 4.98
C LEU A 113 4.95 -11.54 6.08
N GLU A 114 4.18 -12.36 6.81
CA GLU A 114 4.67 -13.25 7.85
C GLU A 114 5.59 -14.34 7.27
N ALA A 115 5.18 -15.01 6.20
CA ALA A 115 6.00 -16.04 5.55
C ALA A 115 7.30 -15.45 5.00
N ALA A 116 7.26 -14.23 4.42
CA ALA A 116 8.45 -13.54 3.94
C ALA A 116 9.43 -13.23 5.10
N GLY A 117 8.90 -12.77 6.24
CA GLY A 117 9.65 -12.54 7.47
C GLY A 117 10.29 -13.82 8.03
N ALA A 118 9.59 -14.95 7.92
CA ALA A 118 10.08 -16.28 8.29
C ALA A 118 11.09 -16.88 7.30
N GLY A 119 11.36 -16.23 6.17
CA GLY A 119 12.38 -16.66 5.21
C GLY A 119 11.87 -17.41 3.98
N ASP A 120 10.56 -17.51 3.78
CA ASP A 120 10.01 -18.14 2.59
C ASP A 120 10.37 -17.35 1.32
N ALA A 121 11.05 -17.99 0.38
CA ALA A 121 11.57 -17.33 -0.83
C ALA A 121 10.46 -16.86 -1.77
N VAL A 122 9.34 -17.60 -1.85
CA VAL A 122 8.19 -17.23 -2.69
C VAL A 122 7.52 -15.99 -2.12
N ALA A 123 7.24 -15.99 -0.82
CA ALA A 123 6.65 -14.88 -0.11
C ALA A 123 7.55 -13.63 -0.19
N ARG A 124 8.86 -13.76 0.00
CA ARG A 124 9.81 -12.63 -0.17
C ARG A 124 9.75 -12.01 -1.55
N LYS A 125 9.64 -12.84 -2.60
CA LYS A 125 9.46 -12.35 -3.97
C LYS A 125 8.15 -11.57 -4.13
N LEU A 126 7.05 -12.11 -3.60
CA LEU A 126 5.74 -11.42 -3.63
C LEU A 126 5.80 -10.05 -2.93
N VAL A 127 6.43 -9.97 -1.75
CA VAL A 127 6.57 -8.71 -1.01
C VAL A 127 7.46 -7.71 -1.76
N ALA A 128 8.54 -8.16 -2.39
CA ALA A 128 9.39 -7.30 -3.20
C ALA A 128 8.65 -6.73 -4.42
N GLU A 129 7.85 -7.56 -5.11
CA GLU A 129 7.02 -7.11 -6.22
C GLU A 129 5.92 -6.15 -5.77
N ALA A 130 5.31 -6.38 -4.61
CA ALA A 130 4.35 -5.47 -4.00
C ALA A 130 4.97 -4.11 -3.68
N ALA A 131 6.16 -4.09 -3.06
CA ALA A 131 6.90 -2.85 -2.78
C ALA A 131 7.21 -2.07 -4.08
N ALA A 132 7.64 -2.77 -5.13
CA ALA A 132 7.90 -2.16 -6.43
C ALA A 132 6.64 -1.53 -7.05
N GLY A 133 5.48 -2.18 -6.92
CA GLY A 133 4.18 -1.64 -7.34
C GLY A 133 3.84 -0.34 -6.61
N LEU A 134 3.93 -0.33 -5.27
CA LEU A 134 3.67 0.84 -4.45
C LEU A 134 4.60 2.02 -4.79
N LEU A 135 5.89 1.75 -4.99
CA LEU A 135 6.89 2.74 -5.39
C LEU A 135 6.60 3.33 -6.78
N THR A 136 6.15 2.48 -7.71
CA THR A 136 5.73 2.92 -9.05
C THR A 136 4.55 3.88 -8.95
N SER A 137 3.54 3.57 -8.14
CA SER A 137 2.39 4.44 -7.93
C SER A 137 2.77 5.78 -7.30
N ALA A 138 3.56 5.77 -6.22
CA ALA A 138 4.02 6.99 -5.56
C ALA A 138 4.86 7.88 -6.50
N SER A 139 5.84 7.28 -7.19
CA SER A 139 6.71 8.01 -8.12
C SER A 139 5.94 8.59 -9.29
N ALA A 140 4.96 7.85 -9.84
CA ALA A 140 4.12 8.34 -10.93
C ALA A 140 3.28 9.55 -10.50
N ALA A 141 2.64 9.51 -9.32
CA ALA A 141 1.89 10.64 -8.80
C ALA A 141 2.80 11.85 -8.52
N ALA A 142 3.93 11.64 -7.84
CA ALA A 142 4.88 12.71 -7.52
C ALA A 142 5.45 13.38 -8.77
N LYS A 143 5.82 12.59 -9.79
CA LYS A 143 6.30 13.10 -11.08
C LYS A 143 5.23 13.90 -11.80
N ALA A 144 4.02 13.35 -11.92
CA ALA A 144 2.93 14.03 -12.64
C ALA A 144 2.52 15.35 -11.96
N ALA A 145 2.58 15.44 -10.64
CA ALA A 145 2.35 16.67 -9.88
C ALA A 145 3.51 17.68 -9.97
N GLY A 146 4.68 17.28 -10.48
CA GLY A 146 5.89 18.10 -10.60
C GLY A 146 6.72 18.17 -9.31
N LEU A 147 6.53 17.24 -8.37
CA LEU A 147 7.30 17.20 -7.11
C LEU A 147 8.73 16.69 -7.32
N LEU A 148 8.94 15.78 -8.27
CA LEU A 148 10.29 15.26 -8.55
C LEU A 148 11.14 16.25 -9.35
N ASP A 149 10.49 17.08 -10.17
CA ASP A 149 11.16 18.06 -11.04
C ASP A 149 11.42 19.41 -10.33
N SER A 150 10.89 19.60 -9.12
CA SER A 150 11.02 20.88 -8.39
C SER A 150 12.42 21.11 -7.82
N GLY A 151 13.20 20.04 -7.59
CA GLY A 151 14.47 20.11 -6.86
C GLY A 151 14.34 20.44 -5.37
N GLU A 152 13.10 20.50 -4.85
CA GLU A 152 12.84 20.83 -3.45
C GLU A 152 12.44 19.57 -2.64
N PRO A 153 12.82 19.49 -1.35
CA PRO A 153 12.27 18.48 -0.45
C PRO A 153 10.75 18.56 -0.34
N PHE A 154 10.10 17.41 -0.30
CA PHE A 154 8.65 17.31 -0.12
C PHE A 154 8.26 16.18 0.85
N PRO A 155 7.17 16.33 1.63
CA PRO A 155 6.70 15.27 2.49
C PRO A 155 6.06 14.14 1.68
N LEU A 156 6.38 12.89 2.02
CA LEU A 156 5.72 11.69 1.52
C LEU A 156 5.12 10.92 2.69
N VAL A 157 3.79 10.97 2.82
CA VAL A 157 3.06 10.32 3.90
C VAL A 157 2.74 8.87 3.51
N LEU A 158 3.11 7.92 4.37
CA LEU A 158 2.73 6.52 4.25
C LEU A 158 1.55 6.21 5.18
N SER A 159 0.49 5.60 4.66
CA SER A 159 -0.71 5.28 5.43
C SER A 159 -1.34 3.95 5.02
N GLY A 160 -2.20 3.42 5.90
CA GLY A 160 -2.85 2.13 5.73
C GLY A 160 -2.13 0.98 6.42
N SER A 161 -2.88 -0.10 6.70
CA SER A 161 -2.43 -1.20 7.55
C SER A 161 -1.21 -1.96 7.01
N LEU A 162 -0.99 -1.95 5.68
CA LEU A 162 0.17 -2.62 5.07
C LEU A 162 1.46 -1.82 5.17
N LEU A 163 1.35 -0.51 5.45
CA LEU A 163 2.46 0.44 5.57
C LEU A 163 2.71 0.86 7.03
N SER A 164 2.31 0.05 8.01
CA SER A 164 2.72 0.25 9.40
C SER A 164 4.25 0.11 9.54
N ARG A 165 4.83 0.75 10.56
CA ARG A 165 6.30 0.77 10.76
C ARG A 165 6.90 -0.62 10.99
N GLU A 166 6.09 -1.52 11.51
CA GLU A 166 6.45 -2.90 11.85
C GLU A 166 6.36 -3.83 10.63
N SER A 167 5.74 -3.37 9.54
CA SER A 167 5.56 -4.15 8.31
C SER A 167 6.86 -4.25 7.51
N SER A 168 7.23 -5.47 7.13
CA SER A 168 8.37 -5.74 6.23
C SER A 168 8.18 -5.11 4.86
N LEU A 169 6.93 -5.00 4.38
CA LEU A 169 6.60 -4.26 3.16
C LEU A 169 6.92 -2.78 3.31
N CYS A 170 6.60 -2.19 4.46
CA CYS A 170 6.88 -0.78 4.71
C CYS A 170 8.38 -0.50 4.68
N ALA A 171 9.20 -1.35 5.31
CA ALA A 171 10.65 -1.21 5.26
C ALA A 171 11.19 -1.21 3.81
N ALA A 172 10.71 -2.14 2.97
CA ALA A 172 11.10 -2.20 1.56
C ALA A 172 10.65 -0.96 0.76
N VAL A 173 9.45 -0.44 1.05
CA VAL A 173 8.94 0.80 0.44
C VAL A 173 9.77 2.01 0.87
N VAL A 174 10.11 2.15 2.15
CA VAL A 174 10.95 3.25 2.65
C VAL A 174 12.33 3.23 2.01
N GLU A 175 12.96 2.06 1.91
CA GLU A 175 14.24 1.91 1.23
C GLU A 175 14.14 2.31 -0.25
N GLY A 176 13.08 1.89 -0.94
CA GLY A 176 12.84 2.26 -2.32
C GLY A 176 12.57 3.76 -2.51
N ILE A 177 11.88 4.41 -1.58
CA ILE A 177 11.63 5.86 -1.61
C ILE A 177 12.96 6.60 -1.51
N HIS A 178 13.84 6.25 -0.56
CA HIS A 178 15.14 6.90 -0.44
C HIS A 178 16.01 6.76 -1.70
N LYS A 179 15.86 5.66 -2.44
CA LYS A 179 16.58 5.43 -3.70
C LYS A 179 15.98 6.18 -4.89
N GLN A 180 14.64 6.16 -5.04
CA GLN A 180 13.96 6.66 -6.24
C GLN A 180 13.50 8.12 -6.12
N MET A 181 13.29 8.59 -4.89
CA MET A 181 12.80 9.93 -4.56
C MET A 181 13.61 10.49 -3.37
N PRO A 182 14.92 10.77 -3.54
CA PRO A 182 15.82 11.13 -2.44
C PRO A 182 15.45 12.45 -1.72
N LEU A 183 14.64 13.30 -2.36
CA LEU A 183 14.11 14.54 -1.77
C LEU A 183 12.79 14.32 -1.01
N ALA A 184 12.23 13.10 -1.02
CA ALA A 184 11.03 12.77 -0.27
C ALA A 184 11.36 12.52 1.21
N SER A 185 10.76 13.28 2.10
CA SER A 185 10.80 13.05 3.55
C SER A 185 9.65 12.13 3.94
N VAL A 186 9.96 10.87 4.30
CA VAL A 186 8.94 9.89 4.71
C VAL A 186 8.30 10.29 6.04
N ILE A 187 6.97 10.34 6.07
CA ILE A 187 6.18 10.68 7.25
C ILE A 187 5.18 9.56 7.54
N PHE A 188 5.09 9.18 8.81
CA PHE A 188 4.03 8.31 9.32
C PHE A 188 3.03 9.19 10.08
N PRO A 189 1.73 9.16 9.71
CA PRO A 189 0.74 9.99 10.36
C PRO A 189 0.56 9.56 11.82
N SER A 190 0.47 10.53 12.73
CA SER A 190 0.17 10.29 14.15
C SER A 190 -1.33 10.23 14.45
N VAL A 191 -2.17 10.44 13.43
CA VAL A 191 -3.63 10.50 13.51
C VAL A 191 -4.24 9.66 12.41
N ASP A 192 -5.45 9.16 12.64
CA ASP A 192 -6.19 8.35 11.67
C ASP A 192 -6.44 9.13 10.35
N ALA A 193 -6.41 8.41 9.22
CA ALA A 193 -6.66 8.98 7.91
C ALA A 193 -8.06 9.66 7.80
N ALA A 194 -9.06 9.14 8.52
CA ALA A 194 -10.39 9.73 8.61
C ALA A 194 -10.36 11.13 9.27
N ILE A 195 -9.48 11.33 10.27
CA ILE A 195 -9.29 12.62 10.92
C ILE A 195 -8.63 13.60 9.94
N GLY A 196 -7.62 13.16 9.19
CA GLY A 196 -7.00 13.96 8.13
C GLY A 196 -8.00 14.40 7.05
N ALA A 197 -8.86 13.49 6.60
CA ALA A 197 -9.92 13.79 5.64
C ALA A 197 -10.96 14.79 6.20
N ALA A 198 -11.37 14.63 7.45
CA ALA A 198 -12.29 15.55 8.12
C ALA A 198 -11.68 16.96 8.26
N LEU A 199 -10.39 17.05 8.63
CA LEU A 199 -9.68 18.33 8.73
C LEU A 199 -9.55 19.02 7.36
N LEU A 200 -9.30 18.27 6.29
CA LEU A 200 -9.29 18.80 4.92
C LEU A 200 -10.66 19.31 4.48
N ALA A 201 -11.74 18.61 4.84
CA ALA A 201 -13.09 19.06 4.53
C ALA A 201 -13.46 20.37 5.25
N ILE A 202 -12.93 20.57 6.47
CA ILE A 202 -13.07 21.82 7.22
C ILE A 202 -12.21 22.92 6.60
N ALA A 203 -10.94 22.66 6.30
CA ALA A 203 -10.03 23.66 5.72
C ALA A 203 -10.45 24.15 4.33
N ASN A 204 -11.05 23.30 3.50
CA ASN A 204 -11.59 23.72 2.20
C ASN A 204 -12.93 24.48 2.29
N ARG A 205 -13.59 24.53 3.46
CA ARG A 205 -14.77 25.39 3.65
C ARG A 205 -14.38 26.85 3.81
N ASP A 206 -13.21 27.15 4.36
CA ASP A 206 -12.73 28.52 4.53
C ASP A 206 -12.21 29.14 3.20
N ASP A 207 -11.98 28.30 2.17
CA ASP A 207 -11.62 28.71 0.80
C ASP A 207 -12.86 28.93 -0.10
N LEU A 208 -14.05 28.54 0.35
CA LEU A 208 -15.33 28.90 -0.25
C LEU A 208 -15.85 30.10 0.53
N GLY A 209 -15.53 31.31 0.05
CA GLY A 209 -16.06 32.55 0.60
C GLY A 209 -17.60 32.53 0.75
N PRO A 210 -18.15 33.44 1.57
CA PRO A 210 -19.57 33.49 1.90
C PRO A 210 -20.49 33.54 0.66
#